data_AF-A0A258JFM1-F1
#
_entry.id   AF-A0A258JFM1-F1
#
_cell.length_a   1.000
_cell.length_b   1.000
_cell.length_c   1.000
_cell.angle_alpha   90.00
_cell.angle_beta   90.00
_cell.angle_gamma   90.00
#
_symmetry.space_group_name_H-M   'P 1'
#
loop_
_entity.id
_entity.type
_entity.pdbx_description
1 polymer ?
#
loop_
_entity_poly.entity_id
_entity_poly.type
_entity_poly.pdbx_seq_one_letter_code
_entity_poly.pdbx_strand_id
1 'polypeptide(L)'
;MKKTIKQLYKSDLFKDFFENEKSSGLVLIGCTLVSLLLANSIFGPQYLHLWHTKIGTESLEYWINDGLMTIFFLLIGLELEREV
;
A
#
# COMPACT_ATOMS: atom_id res chain seq x y z
N MET A 1 28.48 27.67 -12.37
CA MET A 1 27.14 28.18 -11.96
C MET A 1 25.94 27.50 -12.63
N LYS A 2 26.02 26.87 -13.81
CA LYS A 2 24.86 26.17 -14.43
C LYS A 2 24.54 24.77 -13.86
N LYS A 3 25.49 24.12 -13.16
CA LYS A 3 25.32 22.76 -12.58
C LYS A 3 24.31 22.72 -11.43
N THR A 4 24.20 23.80 -10.65
CA THR A 4 23.37 23.86 -9.44
C THR A 4 21.86 23.92 -9.75
N ILE A 5 21.48 24.51 -10.89
CA ILE A 5 20.07 24.71 -11.25
C ILE A 5 19.42 23.40 -11.73
N LYS A 6 20.19 22.45 -12.28
CA LYS A 6 19.66 21.18 -12.79
C LYS A 6 19.25 20.19 -11.68
N GLN A 7 19.68 20.42 -10.44
CA GLN A 7 19.30 19.62 -9.26
C GLN A 7 17.92 19.99 -8.69
N LEU A 8 17.38 21.17 -9.02
CA LEU A 8 16.06 21.60 -8.55
C LEU A 8 14.89 20.87 -9.23
N TYR A 9 15.17 20.02 -10.22
CA TYR A 9 14.19 19.19 -10.93
C TYR A 9 14.68 17.73 -10.97
N LYS A 10 15.12 17.20 -9.83
CA LYS A 10 15.43 15.78 -9.73
C LYS A 10 14.27 15.10 -8.99
N SER A 11 13.47 14.35 -9.75
CA SER A 11 12.53 13.35 -9.25
C SER A 11 13.26 12.16 -8.59
N ASP A 12 14.43 12.42 -7.99
CA ASP A 12 15.25 11.42 -7.31
C ASP A 12 14.59 10.96 -6.04
N LEU A 13 13.84 11.84 -5.37
CA LEU A 13 13.24 11.51 -4.07
C LEU A 13 12.34 10.27 -4.18
N PHE A 14 11.56 10.14 -5.26
CA PHE A 14 10.77 8.93 -5.53
C PHE A 14 11.63 7.73 -5.96
N LYS A 15 12.70 7.94 -6.73
CA LYS A 15 13.59 6.83 -7.13
C LYS A 15 14.37 6.27 -5.93
N ASP A 16 15.01 7.14 -5.17
CA ASP A 16 15.77 6.81 -3.97
C ASP A 16 14.87 6.20 -2.88
N PHE A 17 13.59 6.59 -2.85
CA PHE A 17 12.59 5.98 -1.97
C PHE A 17 12.20 4.57 -2.40
N PHE A 18 12.08 4.28 -3.70
CA PHE A 18 11.78 2.94 -4.19
C PHE A 18 13.00 2.01 -4.19
N GLU A 19 14.21 2.54 -4.29
CA GLU A 19 15.46 1.75 -4.23
C GLU A 19 15.80 1.25 -2.83
N ASN A 20 15.11 1.72 -1.79
CA ASN A 20 15.38 1.34 -0.41
C ASN A 20 14.37 0.30 0.10
N GLU A 21 14.83 -0.90 0.44
CA GLU A 21 13.97 -1.99 0.98
C GLU A 21 13.16 -1.55 2.21
N LYS A 22 13.71 -0.67 3.05
CA LYS A 22 13.04 -0.14 4.26
C LYS A 22 11.84 0.76 3.96
N SER A 23 11.76 1.27 2.74
CA SER A 23 10.69 2.16 2.29
C SER A 23 9.34 1.47 2.26
N SER A 24 9.30 0.21 1.82
CA SER A 24 8.08 -0.61 1.78
C SER A 24 7.43 -0.74 3.16
N GLY A 25 8.23 -0.99 4.20
CA GLY A 25 7.76 -1.07 5.58
C GLY A 25 7.24 0.27 6.12
N LEU A 26 7.88 1.39 5.76
CA LEU A 26 7.40 2.73 6.15
C LEU A 26 6.06 3.07 5.49
N VAL A 27 5.87 2.72 4.22
CA VAL A 27 4.58 2.87 3.53
C VAL A 27 3.49 2.07 4.23
N LEU A 28 3.78 0.83 4.62
CA LEU A 28 2.82 -0.05 5.29
C LEU A 28 2.39 0.51 6.66
N ILE A 29 3.34 1.00 7.45
CA ILE A 29 3.07 1.69 8.72
C ILE A 29 2.24 2.95 8.46
N GLY A 30 2.61 3.75 7.46
CA GLY A 30 1.87 4.96 7.08
C GLY A 30 0.41 4.67 6.72
N CYS A 31 0.16 3.67 5.86
CA CYS A 31 -1.19 3.22 5.51
C CYS A 31 -1.99 2.76 6.75
N THR A 32 -1.34 2.04 7.66
CA THR A 32 -1.97 1.56 8.90
C THR A 32 -2.39 2.72 9.79
N LEU A 33 -1.51 3.70 9.98
CA LEU A 33 -1.82 4.91 10.76
C LEU A 33 -2.97 5.71 10.15
N VAL A 34 -2.96 5.89 8.82
CA VAL A 34 -4.05 6.57 8.11
C VAL A 34 -5.37 5.83 8.29
N SER A 35 -5.37 4.49 8.15
CA SER A 35 -6.56 3.66 8.36
C SER A 35 -7.12 3.79 9.79
N LEU A 36 -6.25 3.74 10.81
CA LEU A 36 -6.64 3.92 12.21
C LEU A 36 -7.21 5.32 12.47
N LEU A 37 -6.58 6.37 11.93
CA LEU A 37 -7.06 7.74 12.06
C LEU A 37 -8.45 7.90 11.41
N LEU A 38 -8.66 7.35 10.22
CA LEU A 38 -9.95 7.40 9.54
C LEU A 38 -11.03 6.64 10.31
N ALA A 39 -10.72 5.44 10.80
CA ALA A 39 -11.65 4.61 11.57
C ALA A 39 -12.07 5.25 12.90
N ASN A 40 -11.17 5.97 13.57
CA ASN A 40 -11.45 6.67 14.84
C ASN A 40 -11.95 8.11 14.64
N SER A 41 -12.13 8.56 13.39
CA SER A 41 -12.61 9.92 13.10
C SER A 41 -14.14 10.01 13.03
N ILE A 42 -14.65 11.24 12.88
CA ILE A 42 -16.08 11.53 12.65
C ILE A 42 -16.61 10.81 11.40
N PHE A 43 -15.76 10.52 10.42
CA PHE A 43 -16.10 9.78 9.19
C PHE A 43 -15.95 8.26 9.34
N GLY A 44 -15.57 7.76 10.52
CA GLY A 44 -15.39 6.33 10.80
C GLY A 44 -16.61 5.47 10.43
N PRO A 45 -17.85 5.84 10.79
CA PRO A 45 -19.03 5.07 10.42
C PRO A 45 -19.23 4.94 8.91
N GLN A 46 -19.01 6.02 8.15
CA GLN A 46 -19.12 6.03 6.69
C GLN A 46 -17.99 5.22 6.06
N TYR A 47 -16.78 5.31 6.61
CA TYR A 47 -15.62 4.52 6.18
C TYR A 47 -15.88 3.02 6.37
N LEU A 48 -16.34 2.60 7.56
CA LEU A 48 -16.70 1.20 7.83
C LEU A 48 -17.86 0.71 6.96
N HIS A 49 -18.88 1.55 6.74
CA HIS A 49 -19.98 1.19 5.84
C HIS A 49 -19.49 0.94 4.41
N LEU A 50 -18.52 1.72 3.92
CA LEU A 50 -17.90 1.50 2.61
C LEU A 50 -17.19 0.14 2.54
N TRP A 51 -16.42 -0.25 3.57
CA TRP A 51 -15.74 -1.55 3.62
C TRP A 51 -16.70 -2.74 3.72
N HIS A 52 -17.78 -2.59 4.49
CA HIS A 52 -18.83 -3.60 4.61
C HIS A 52 -19.89 -3.53 3.51
N THR A 53 -19.74 -2.64 2.52
CA THR A 53 -20.64 -2.58 1.38
C THR A 53 -20.58 -3.90 0.63
N LYS A 54 -21.73 -4.55 0.45
CA LYS A 54 -21.82 -5.84 -0.24
C LYS A 54 -21.68 -5.67 -1.73
N ILE A 55 -20.76 -6.41 -2.33
CA ILE A 55 -20.59 -6.53 -3.79
C ILE A 55 -20.83 -8.00 -4.13
N GLY A 56 -22.03 -8.29 -4.64
CA GLY A 56 -22.47 -9.66 -4.89
C GLY A 56 -22.78 -10.40 -3.59
N THR A 57 -22.10 -11.52 -3.34
CA THR A 57 -22.30 -12.36 -2.14
C THR A 57 -21.51 -11.89 -0.93
N GLU A 58 -20.35 -11.28 -1.15
CA GLU A 58 -19.40 -10.90 -0.09
C GLU A 58 -19.22 -9.39 0.05
N SER A 59 -18.61 -8.95 1.15
CA SER A 59 -18.27 -7.55 1.39
C SER A 59 -17.08 -7.09 0.54
N LEU A 60 -17.01 -5.79 0.27
CA LEU A 60 -15.91 -5.16 -0.46
C LEU A 60 -14.55 -5.46 0.19
N GLU A 61 -14.47 -5.43 1.52
CA GLU A 61 -13.27 -5.82 2.27
C GLU A 61 -12.83 -7.27 1.98
N TYR A 62 -13.78 -8.21 1.81
CA TYR A 62 -13.46 -9.61 1.55
C TYR A 62 -12.85 -9.77 0.17
N TRP A 63 -13.46 -9.17 -0.85
CA TRP A 63 -12.94 -9.17 -2.22
C TRP A 63 -11.53 -8.59 -2.32
N ILE A 64 -11.28 -7.47 -1.64
CA ILE A 64 -9.97 -6.83 -1.64
C ILE A 64 -8.95 -7.70 -0.92
N ASN A 65 -9.29 -8.24 0.25
CA ASN A 65 -8.38 -9.11 1.00
C ASN A 65 -8.04 -10.37 0.22
N ASP A 66 -9.03 -11.06 -0.36
CA ASP A 66 -8.81 -12.28 -1.12
C ASP A 66 -7.98 -12.02 -2.39
N GLY A 67 -8.30 -10.93 -3.12
CA GLY A 67 -7.54 -10.54 -4.31
C GLY A 67 -6.09 -10.16 -4.01
N LEU A 68 -5.85 -9.34 -2.98
CA LEU A 68 -4.49 -8.94 -2.58
C LEU A 68 -3.70 -10.13 -2.04
N MET A 69 -4.33 -11.00 -1.25
CA MET A 69 -3.68 -12.22 -0.72
C MET A 69 -3.34 -13.21 -1.83
N THR A 70 -4.19 -13.33 -2.86
CA THR A 70 -3.90 -14.15 -4.04
C THR A 70 -2.61 -13.71 -4.73
N ILE A 71 -2.44 -12.39 -4.94
CA ILE A 71 -1.22 -11.85 -5.55
C ILE A 71 -0.01 -12.04 -4.63
N PHE A 72 -0.18 -11.79 -3.33
CA PHE A 72 0.86 -11.96 -2.32
C PHE A 72 1.38 -13.41 -2.26
N PHE A 73 0.49 -14.38 -2.19
CA PHE A 73 0.85 -15.80 -2.17
C PHE A 73 1.43 -16.29 -3.49
N LEU A 74 0.98 -15.75 -4.63
CA LEU A 74 1.62 -16.05 -5.92
C LEU A 74 3.09 -15.63 -5.92
N LEU A 75 3.38 -14.39 -5.49
CA LEU A 75 4.75 -13.88 -5.43
C LEU A 75 5.61 -14.68 -4.45
N ILE A 76 5.09 -14.99 -3.27
CA ILE A 76 5.80 -15.82 -2.28
C ILE A 76 6.02 -17.24 -2.81
N GLY A 77 5.03 -17.84 -3.48
CA GLY A 77 5.15 -19.17 -4.06
C GLY A 77 6.26 -19.25 -5.11
N LEU A 78 6.34 -18.26 -5.99
CA LEU A 78 7.42 -18.15 -6.99
C LEU A 78 8.78 -17.92 -6.34
N GLU A 79 8.83 -17.12 -5.28
CA GLU A 79 10.07 -16.88 -4.53
C GLU A 79 10.56 -18.14 -3.82
N LEU A 80 9.64 -18.91 -3.21
CA LEU A 80 9.95 -20.20 -2.58
C LEU A 80 10.42 -21.24 -3.61
N GLU A 81 9.79 -21.32 -4.78
CA GLU A 81 10.25 -22.21 -5.87
C GLU A 81 11.64 -21.82 -6.37
N ARG A 82 11.98 -20.52 -6.36
CA ARG A 82 13.29 -20.01 -6.76
C ARG A 82 14.40 -20.38 -5.77
N GLU A 83 14.08 -20.49 -4.48
CA GLU A 83 15.05 -20.80 -3.41
C GLU A 83 15.27 -22.32 -3.20
N VAL A 84 14.34 -23.18 -3.62
CA VAL A 84 14.43 -24.64 -3.54
C VAL A 84 15.29 -25.23 -4.66
#